data_AF-A0A2N1MVT8-F1
#
_entry.id   AF-A0A2N1MVT8-F1
#
_cell.length_a   1.000
_cell.length_b   1.000
_cell.length_c   1.000
_cell.angle_alpha   90.00
_cell.angle_beta   90.00
_cell.angle_gamma   90.00
#
_symmetry.space_group_name_H-M   'P 1'
#
loop_
_entity.id
_entity.type
_entity.pdbx_description
1 polymer ?
#
loop_
_entity_poly.entity_id
_entity_poly.type
_entity_poly.pdbx_seq_one_letter_code
_entity_poly.pdbx_strand_id
1 'polypeptide(L)' 'MKEKRVRCLNLRNFKDTELFDFSDEVKEFKLHNIRVQRYSDSVIDNYKFMQKL' A
#
# COMPACT_ATOMS: atom_id res chain seq x y z
N MET A 1 2.42 -7.41 23.14
CA MET A 1 3.04 -6.24 22.50
C MET A 1 2.45 -6.12 21.10
N LYS A 2 1.67 -5.07 20.77
CA LYS A 2 1.15 -4.93 19.40
C LYS A 2 2.35 -4.68 18.49
N GLU A 3 2.72 -5.67 17.68
CA GLU A 3 3.78 -5.50 16.68
C GLU A 3 3.47 -4.26 15.84
N LYS A 4 4.42 -3.34 15.75
CA LYS A 4 4.30 -2.14 14.91
C LYS A 4 4.15 -2.63 13.47
N ARG A 5 2.95 -2.46 12.90
CA ARG A 5 2.71 -2.74 11.47
C ARG A 5 3.30 -1.59 10.66
N VAL A 6 4.14 -1.94 9.68
CA VAL A 6 4.76 -0.97 8.77
C VAL A 6 3.90 -0.90 7.51
N ARG A 7 3.59 0.30 7.03
CA ARG A 7 2.84 0.51 5.78
C ARG A 7 3.85 0.87 4.69
N CYS A 8 3.93 0.04 3.65
CA CYS A 8 4.76 0.30 2.48
C CYS A 8 3.87 0.88 1.38
N LEU A 9 4.20 2.08 0.91
CA LEU A 9 3.51 2.68 -0.22
C LEU A 9 4.13 2.15 -1.50
N ASN A 10 3.32 1.48 -2.29
CA ASN A 10 3.76 0.96 -3.56
C ASN A 10 3.59 2.03 -4.65
N LEU A 11 4.57 2.16 -5.53
CA LEU A 11 4.53 3.06 -6.68
C LEU A 11 4.03 2.30 -7.91
N ARG A 12 3.21 2.96 -8.72
CA ARG A 12 2.85 2.47 -10.05
C ARG A 12 4.02 2.74 -11.00
N ASN A 13 4.49 1.72 -11.70
CA ASN A 13 5.55 1.89 -12.70
C ASN A 13 4.97 2.31 -14.08
N PHE A 14 5.84 2.56 -15.06
CA PHE A 14 5.45 2.96 -16.42
C PHE A 14 4.58 1.93 -17.18
N LYS A 15 4.58 0.67 -16.74
CA LYS A 15 3.75 -0.42 -17.29
C LYS A 15 2.45 -0.59 -16.52
N ASP A 16 2.07 0.41 -15.73
CA ASP A 16 0.89 0.39 -14.88
C ASP A 16 0.87 -0.74 -13.84
N THR A 17 1.98 -1.44 -13.67
CA THR A 17 2.14 -2.57 -12.76
C THR A 17 2.55 -2.04 -11.40
N GLU A 18 1.91 -2.57 -10.37
CA GLU A 18 2.12 -2.24 -8.98
C GLU A 18 2.70 -3.48 -8.25
N LEU A 19 3.58 -3.30 -7.24
CA LEU A 19 3.96 -4.36 -6.29
C LEU A 19 2.74 -5.13 -5.73
N PHE A 20 1.58 -4.48 -5.64
CA PHE A 20 0.34 -5.12 -5.23
C PHE A 20 -0.12 -6.23 -6.19
N ASP A 21 0.20 -6.15 -7.48
CA ASP A 21 -0.19 -7.14 -8.49
C ASP A 21 0.61 -8.46 -8.36
N PHE A 22 1.72 -8.42 -7.63
CA PHE A 22 2.60 -9.54 -7.34
C PHE A 22 2.14 -10.26 -6.07
N SER A 23 1.23 -11.22 -6.23
CA SER A 23 0.47 -11.79 -5.11
C SER A 23 1.31 -12.57 -4.09
N ASP A 24 2.43 -13.17 -4.51
CA ASP A 24 3.26 -13.99 -3.62
C ASP A 24 4.17 -13.11 -2.77
N GLU A 25 4.72 -12.06 -3.36
CA GLU A 25 5.51 -11.02 -2.71
C GLU A 25 4.66 -10.30 -1.66
N VAL A 26 3.42 -9.92 -1.99
CA VAL A 26 2.49 -9.30 -1.03
C VAL A 26 2.18 -10.23 0.15
N LYS A 27 2.07 -11.55 -0.07
CA LYS A 27 1.88 -12.52 1.02
C LYS A 27 3.10 -12.55 1.94
N GLU A 28 4.31 -12.53 1.37
CA GLU A 28 5.56 -12.50 2.13
C GLU A 28 5.67 -11.23 2.98
N PHE A 29 5.39 -10.05 2.41
CA PHE A 29 5.34 -8.80 3.18
C PHE A 29 4.35 -8.87 4.37
N LYS A 30 3.19 -9.50 4.16
CA LYS A 30 2.18 -9.65 5.22
C LYS A 30 2.67 -10.53 6.37
N LEU A 31 3.46 -11.57 6.09
CA LEU A 31 4.11 -12.41 7.11
C LEU A 31 5.11 -11.60 7.96
N HIS A 32 5.76 -10.61 7.36
CA HIS A 32 6.69 -9.70 8.03
C HIS A 32 6.00 -8.47 8.66
N ASN A 33 4.67 -8.49 8.87
CA ASN A 33 3.89 -7.37 9.38
C ASN A 33 3.97 -6.09 8.54
N ILE A 34 4.30 -6.22 7.26
CA ILE A 34 4.34 -5.13 6.29
C ILE A 34 3.02 -5.15 5.49
N ARG A 35 2.25 -4.07 5.58
CA ARG A 35 1.06 -3.87 4.75
C ARG A 35 1.45 -3.09 3.51
N VAL A 36 1.35 -3.73 2.35
CA VAL A 36 1.46 -3.06 1.05
C VAL A 36 0.13 -2.36 0.76
N GLN A 37 0.18 -1.08 0.39
CA GLN A 37 -0.99 -0.33 -0.07
C GLN A 37 -0.79 0.15 -1.50
N ARG A 38 -1.85 0.06 -2.31
CA ARG A 38 -1.88 0.63 -3.65
C ARG A 38 -1.73 2.14 -3.63
N TYR A 39 -1.08 2.66 -4.66
CA TYR A 39 -0.94 4.09 -4.83
C TYR A 39 -2.31 4.77 -4.95
N SER A 40 -3.19 4.18 -5.75
CA SER A 40 -4.57 4.66 -5.97
C SER A 40 -5.38 4.76 -4.68
N ASP A 41 -5.32 3.73 -3.81
CA ASP A 41 -5.98 3.75 -2.50
C ASP A 41 -5.46 4.90 -1.62
N SER A 42 -4.16 5.18 -1.67
CA SER A 42 -3.55 6.28 -0.91
C SER A 42 -3.91 7.65 -1.45
N VAL A 43 -4.00 7.82 -2.77
CA VAL A 43 -4.43 9.09 -3.39
C VAL A 43 -5.90 9.36 -3.04
N ILE A 44 -6.76 8.35 -3.07
CA ILE A 44 -8.18 8.48 -2.67
C ILE A 44 -8.29 8.89 -1.19
N ASP A 45 -7.50 8.27 -0.30
CA ASP A 45 -7.47 8.63 1.13
C ASP A 45 -7.07 10.10 1.33
N ASN A 46 -6.02 10.56 0.64
CA ASN A 46 -5.58 11.97 0.70
C ASN A 46 -6.63 12.93 0.15
N TYR A 47 -7.24 12.59 -0.99
CA TYR A 47 -8.26 13.43 -1.61
C TYR A 47 -9.50 13.57 -0.71
N LYS A 48 -9.97 12.47 -0.10
CA LYS A 48 -11.06 12.50 0.88
C LYS A 48 -10.70 13.30 2.13
N PHE A 49 -9.45 13.27 2.57
CA PHE A 49 -8.97 14.09 3.67
C PHE A 49 -9.01 15.57 3.30
N MET A 50 -8.54 15.95 2.11
CA MET A 50 -8.57 17.32 1.61
C MET A 50 -9.99 17.85 1.42
N GLN A 51 -10.95 17.04 0.98
CA GLN A 51 -12.36 17.46 0.86
C GLN A 51 -13.07 17.70 2.21
N LYS A 52 -12.53 17.15 3.30
CA LYS A 52 -13.10 17.32 4.65
C LYS A 52 -12.53 18.54 5.39
N LEU A 53 -11.50 19.19 4.84
CA LEU A 53 -10.92 20.44 5.30
C LEU A 53 -11.71 21.64 4.74
#